data_AF-A0A517LL08-F1
#
_entry.id   AF-A0A517LL08-F1
#
_cell.length_a   1.000
_cell.length_b   1.000
_cell.length_c   1.000
_cell.angle_alpha   90.00
_cell.angle_beta   90.00
_cell.angle_gamma   90.00
#
_symmetry.space_group_name_H-M   'P 1'
#
loop_
_entity.id
_entity.type
_entity.pdbx_description
1 polymer ?
#
loop_
_entity_poly.entity_id
_entity_poly.type
_entity_poly.pdbx_seq_one_letter_code
_entity_poly.pdbx_strand_id
1 'polypeptide(L)'
;MFTIAASGAKDSSMGCFYQRKATHWPVRDFTLTGFKKSSNEANPVILEASLPRWDVSVNGSALADRGWALQEHMMASRTMFWTEDGLFWQCGELCASEYESEVQPVNDIGTGEIILQIDALVNAIEHNPIVFSGSRTTWMQVVQEISIRSFTVMTDKLPAVSGLGHEVARMTGKFLMGIWKHNTVEELAWNVNW
;
A
#
# COMPACT_ATOMS: atom_id res chain seq x y z
N MET A 1 10.29 5.43 13.13
CA MET A 1 10.24 6.73 12.42
C MET A 1 8.78 7.01 12.04
N PHE A 2 8.31 8.26 12.12
CA PHE A 2 6.95 8.62 11.70
C PHE A 2 7.03 9.54 10.49
N THR A 3 6.43 9.11 9.37
CA THR A 3 6.47 9.83 8.10
C THR A 3 5.13 10.48 7.82
N ILE A 4 5.15 11.73 7.37
CA ILE A 4 3.96 12.43 6.86
C ILE A 4 4.09 12.48 5.34
N ALA A 5 3.16 11.85 4.64
CA ALA A 5 3.10 11.80 3.20
C ALA A 5 2.07 12.82 2.70
N ALA A 6 2.52 13.81 1.92
CA ALA A 6 1.66 14.82 1.30
C ALA A 6 0.99 14.25 0.03
N SER A 7 0.22 13.16 0.16
CA SER A 7 -0.35 12.41 -0.97
C SER A 7 -1.31 13.23 -1.84
N GLY A 8 -2.01 14.21 -1.27
CA GLY A 8 -2.86 15.11 -2.05
C GLY A 8 -2.07 16.11 -2.91
N ALA A 9 -0.75 16.25 -2.67
CA ALA A 9 0.09 17.18 -3.40
C ALA A 9 0.67 16.56 -4.67
N LYS A 10 0.40 17.19 -5.81
CA LYS A 10 1.03 16.81 -7.08
C LYS A 10 2.52 17.14 -7.10
N ASP A 11 2.94 18.18 -6.39
CA ASP A 11 4.32 18.59 -6.22
C ASP A 11 4.54 19.43 -4.95
N SER A 12 5.79 19.85 -4.72
CA SER A 12 6.20 20.58 -3.52
C SER A 12 5.63 22.00 -3.40
N SER A 13 4.97 22.53 -4.43
CA SER A 13 4.38 23.88 -4.40
C SER A 13 3.01 23.92 -3.69
N MET A 14 2.29 22.80 -3.61
CA MET A 14 0.91 22.76 -3.11
C MET A 14 0.82 22.60 -1.58
N GLY A 15 1.82 21.98 -0.94
CA GLY A 15 1.78 21.64 0.48
C GLY A 15 0.79 20.49 0.80
N CYS A 16 0.61 20.18 2.09
CA CYS A 16 -0.24 19.07 2.53
C CYS A 16 -1.60 19.49 3.09
N PHE A 17 -1.84 20.77 3.39
CA PHE A 17 -3.08 21.21 4.05
C PHE A 17 -4.15 21.63 3.06
N TYR A 18 -4.96 20.67 2.61
CA TYR A 18 -6.12 20.92 1.76
C TYR A 18 -7.33 21.40 2.57
N GLN A 19 -8.05 22.40 2.07
CA GLN A 19 -9.34 22.78 2.61
C GLN A 19 -10.39 21.78 2.13
N ARG A 20 -10.87 20.94 3.05
CA ARG A 20 -11.85 19.88 2.76
C ARG A 20 -13.25 20.34 3.17
N LYS A 21 -14.24 20.20 2.28
CA LYS A 21 -15.64 20.43 2.64
C LYS A 21 -16.14 19.20 3.39
N ALA A 22 -16.57 19.37 4.64
CA ALA A 22 -17.11 18.28 5.45
C ALA A 22 -18.33 17.57 4.80
N THR A 23 -19.01 18.21 3.85
CA THR A 23 -20.15 17.66 3.11
C THR A 23 -19.77 16.89 1.86
N HIS A 24 -18.48 16.74 1.54
CA HIS A 24 -18.05 16.05 0.32
C HIS A 24 -18.45 14.56 0.34
N TRP A 25 -18.43 13.94 1.52
CA TRP A 25 -18.78 12.53 1.70
C TRP A 25 -20.09 12.38 2.47
N PRO A 26 -21.04 11.55 2.01
CA PRO A 26 -22.31 11.37 2.68
C PRO A 26 -22.10 10.70 4.04
N VAL A 27 -22.72 11.28 5.08
CA VAL A 27 -22.50 10.90 6.49
C VAL A 27 -23.29 9.63 6.88
N ARG A 28 -24.12 9.09 6.00
CA ARG A 28 -25.07 8.01 6.34
C ARG A 28 -25.36 7.08 5.17
N ASP A 29 -25.48 5.80 5.49
CA ASP A 29 -26.03 4.78 4.61
C ASP A 29 -27.50 5.05 4.29
N PHE A 30 -27.92 4.61 3.11
CA PHE A 30 -29.28 4.75 2.65
C PHE A 30 -29.97 3.38 2.61
N THR A 31 -30.88 3.14 3.54
CA THR A 31 -31.65 1.90 3.59
C THR A 31 -32.83 1.95 2.64
N LEU A 32 -32.77 1.20 1.54
CA LEU A 32 -33.90 0.97 0.67
C LEU A 32 -34.82 -0.10 1.28
N THR A 33 -36.04 0.31 1.59
CA THR A 33 -37.10 -0.59 2.08
C THR A 33 -38.11 -0.87 0.97
N GLY A 34 -38.77 -2.03 1.00
CA GLY A 34 -39.85 -2.37 0.07
C GLY A 34 -39.50 -3.36 -1.05
N PHE A 35 -38.25 -3.85 -1.13
CA PHE A 35 -37.91 -4.95 -2.02
C PHE A 35 -38.36 -6.29 -1.41
N LYS A 36 -39.53 -6.78 -1.82
CA LYS A 36 -39.95 -8.15 -1.53
C LYS A 36 -39.30 -9.10 -2.53
N LYS A 37 -38.34 -9.93 -2.09
CA LYS A 37 -38.12 -11.21 -2.78
C LYS A 37 -39.37 -12.08 -2.56
N SER A 38 -39.60 -13.06 -3.42
CA SER A 38 -40.80 -13.91 -3.46
C SER A 38 -41.19 -14.62 -2.13
N SER A 39 -40.39 -14.51 -1.06
CA SER A 39 -40.69 -14.97 0.30
C SER A 39 -41.17 -13.80 1.17
N ASN A 40 -42.14 -14.03 2.05
CA ASN A 40 -42.89 -13.03 2.84
C ASN A 40 -42.09 -12.11 3.81
N GLU A 41 -40.76 -12.03 3.70
CA GLU A 41 -39.91 -11.14 4.49
C GLU A 41 -39.25 -10.09 3.57
N ALA A 42 -39.51 -8.81 3.87
CA ALA A 42 -38.85 -7.71 3.19
C ALA A 42 -37.45 -7.55 3.79
N ASN A 43 -36.42 -8.05 3.10
CA ASN A 43 -35.04 -7.76 3.49
C ASN A 43 -34.69 -6.33 3.03
N PRO A 44 -34.33 -5.42 3.94
CA PRO A 44 -33.86 -4.10 3.55
C PRO A 44 -32.56 -4.24 2.75
N VAL A 45 -32.43 -3.47 1.66
CA VAL A 45 -31.18 -3.32 0.93
C VAL A 45 -30.51 -2.05 1.44
N ILE A 46 -29.34 -2.17 2.06
CA ILE A 46 -28.58 -1.02 2.53
C ILE A 46 -27.64 -0.60 1.40
N LEU A 47 -27.79 0.64 0.94
CA LEU A 47 -26.79 1.30 0.10
C LEU A 47 -25.81 2.01 1.03
N GLU A 48 -24.64 1.43 1.20
CA GLU A 48 -23.59 2.04 2.01
C GLU A 48 -23.08 3.32 1.34
N ALA A 49 -22.85 4.35 2.14
CA ALA A 49 -22.21 5.57 1.67
C ALA A 49 -20.84 5.20 1.06
N SER A 50 -20.59 5.61 -0.18
CA SER A 50 -19.26 5.43 -0.78
C SER A 50 -18.29 6.40 -0.10
N LEU A 51 -17.53 5.87 0.85
CA LEU A 51 -16.47 6.60 1.54
C LEU A 51 -15.16 6.51 0.74
N PRO A 52 -14.23 7.46 0.93
CA PRO A 52 -12.91 7.40 0.32
C PRO A 52 -12.22 6.08 0.60
N ARG A 53 -11.82 5.40 -0.46
CA ARG A 53 -11.13 4.12 -0.36
C ARG A 53 -9.63 4.32 -0.46
N TRP A 54 -8.88 3.44 0.18
CA TRP A 54 -7.41 3.46 0.19
C TRP A 54 -6.81 3.37 -1.22
N ASP A 55 -7.32 2.45 -2.05
CA ASP A 55 -6.85 2.19 -3.41
C ASP A 55 -6.90 3.44 -4.29
N VAL A 56 -7.94 4.26 -4.09
CA VAL A 56 -8.11 5.51 -4.83
C VAL A 56 -7.30 6.65 -4.19
N SER A 57 -7.44 6.83 -2.87
CA SER A 57 -6.97 8.05 -2.20
C SER A 57 -5.46 8.04 -1.93
N VAL A 58 -4.89 6.87 -1.63
CA VAL A 58 -3.47 6.71 -1.29
C VAL A 58 -2.70 6.20 -2.50
N ASN A 59 -3.11 5.08 -3.10
CA ASN A 59 -2.33 4.47 -4.18
C ASN A 59 -2.55 5.16 -5.54
N GLY A 60 -3.75 5.71 -5.76
CA GLY A 60 -4.03 6.56 -6.91
C GLY A 60 -3.44 7.97 -6.80
N SER A 61 -2.71 8.27 -5.72
CA SER A 61 -2.15 9.60 -5.51
C SER A 61 -0.91 9.87 -6.37
N ALA A 62 -0.71 11.14 -6.74
CA ALA A 62 0.48 11.56 -7.49
C ALA A 62 1.80 11.28 -6.75
N LEU A 63 1.76 11.13 -5.43
CA LEU A 63 2.92 10.74 -4.63
C LEU A 63 3.24 9.24 -4.80
N ALA A 64 2.21 8.38 -4.87
CA ALA A 64 2.38 6.94 -5.06
C ALA A 64 2.99 6.60 -6.43
N ASP A 65 2.74 7.42 -7.46
CA ASP A 65 3.37 7.27 -8.78
C ASP A 65 4.88 7.52 -8.79
N ARG A 66 5.44 8.15 -7.75
CA ARG A 66 6.85 8.53 -7.70
C ARG A 66 7.71 7.38 -7.20
N GLY A 67 8.65 6.94 -8.02
CA GLY A 67 9.48 5.78 -7.72
C GLY A 67 10.34 5.92 -6.47
N TRP A 68 10.83 7.12 -6.16
CA TRP A 68 11.59 7.37 -4.93
C TRP A 68 10.72 7.37 -3.67
N ALA A 69 9.43 7.71 -3.79
CA ALA A 69 8.50 7.71 -2.66
C ALA A 69 8.20 6.29 -2.17
N LEU A 70 8.32 5.28 -3.05
CA LEU A 70 8.23 3.88 -2.65
C LEU A 70 9.29 3.57 -1.59
N GLN A 71 10.56 3.92 -1.84
CA GLN A 71 11.64 3.64 -0.88
C GLN A 71 11.36 4.30 0.47
N GLU A 72 10.93 5.56 0.48
CA GLU A 72 10.60 6.29 1.71
C GLU A 72 9.43 5.65 2.46
N HIS A 73 8.40 5.22 1.74
CA HIS A 73 7.25 4.53 2.29
C HIS A 73 7.63 3.18 2.92
N MET A 74 8.42 2.37 2.20
CA MET A 74 8.80 1.03 2.62
C MET A 74 9.64 1.01 3.89
N MET A 75 10.49 2.02 4.05
CA MET A 75 11.38 2.17 5.20
C MET A 75 10.69 2.84 6.40
N ALA A 76 9.50 3.40 6.22
CA ALA A 76 8.76 4.06 7.28
C ALA A 76 7.99 3.03 8.13
N SER A 77 8.27 2.99 9.44
CA SER A 77 7.53 2.14 10.38
C SER A 77 6.06 2.56 10.57
N ARG A 78 5.77 3.84 10.30
CA ARG A 78 4.44 4.47 10.42
C ARG A 78 4.34 5.61 9.43
N THR A 79 3.24 5.67 8.69
CA THR A 79 2.99 6.72 7.70
C THR A 79 1.58 7.27 7.87
N MET A 80 1.47 8.60 7.90
CA MET A 80 0.20 9.29 7.77
C MET A 80 0.13 9.95 6.40
N PHE A 81 -0.85 9.54 5.59
CA PHE A 81 -1.12 10.09 4.27
C PHE A 81 -2.15 11.20 4.39
N TRP A 82 -1.74 12.38 3.96
CA TRP A 82 -2.61 13.51 3.80
C TRP A 82 -3.08 13.56 2.35
N THR A 83 -4.28 13.06 2.08
CA THR A 83 -4.85 13.00 0.72
C THR A 83 -5.78 14.19 0.48
N GLU A 84 -6.27 14.35 -0.76
CA GLU A 84 -7.33 15.34 -1.06
C GLU A 84 -8.65 14.94 -0.39
N ASP A 85 -8.87 13.63 -0.23
CA ASP A 85 -10.10 13.07 0.30
C ASP A 85 -10.10 13.07 1.83
N GLY A 86 -9.01 12.64 2.47
CA GLY A 86 -8.99 12.13 3.84
C GLY A 86 -7.61 12.13 4.48
N LEU A 87 -7.56 11.84 5.79
CA LEU A 87 -6.35 11.28 6.40
C LEU A 87 -6.43 9.76 6.41
N PHE A 88 -5.32 9.14 6.03
CA PHE A 88 -5.12 7.71 6.12
C PHE A 88 -3.85 7.44 6.91
N TRP A 89 -3.81 6.36 7.66
CA TRP A 89 -2.68 5.99 8.49
C TRP A 89 -2.41 4.50 8.34
N GLN A 90 -1.13 4.14 8.37
CA GLN A 90 -0.71 2.76 8.52
C GLN A 90 0.55 2.62 9.38
N CYS A 91 0.73 1.44 9.94
CA CYS A 91 1.98 0.90 10.43
C CYS A 91 2.18 -0.52 9.89
N GLY A 92 3.21 -1.22 10.38
CA GLY A 92 3.56 -2.56 9.92
C GLY A 92 2.54 -3.67 10.26
N GLU A 93 1.37 -3.32 10.80
CA GLU A 93 0.37 -4.29 11.26
C GLU A 93 -1.05 -3.78 11.00
N LEU A 94 -1.28 -2.49 11.25
CA LEU A 94 -2.58 -1.88 11.26
C LEU A 94 -2.67 -0.70 10.29
N CYS A 95 -3.89 -0.40 9.88
CA CYS A 95 -4.23 0.76 9.07
C CYS A 95 -5.59 1.31 9.50
N ALA A 96 -5.81 2.59 9.21
CA ALA A 96 -7.01 3.32 9.56
C ALA A 96 -7.20 4.52 8.64
N SER A 97 -8.43 5.03 8.55
CA SER A 97 -8.70 6.35 7.99
C SER A 97 -9.67 7.13 8.87
N GLU A 98 -9.93 8.39 8.50
CA GLU A 98 -10.97 9.22 9.15
C GLU A 98 -12.40 8.64 8.99
N TYR A 99 -12.58 7.67 8.11
CA TYR A 99 -13.89 7.14 7.71
C TYR A 99 -14.24 5.81 8.38
N GLU A 100 -13.26 5.04 8.85
CA GLU A 100 -13.51 3.83 9.61
C GLU A 100 -13.41 4.09 11.12
N SER A 101 -14.39 3.60 11.87
CA SER A 101 -14.40 3.67 13.33
C SER A 101 -13.41 2.71 14.01
N GLU A 102 -12.91 1.72 13.28
CA GLU A 102 -12.00 0.69 13.80
C GLU A 102 -10.77 0.55 12.90
N VAL A 103 -9.62 0.28 13.54
CA VAL A 103 -8.39 -0.07 12.83
C VAL A 103 -8.55 -1.43 12.16
N GLN A 104 -7.97 -1.59 10.97
CA GLN A 104 -8.00 -2.82 10.20
C GLN A 104 -6.59 -3.41 10.07
N PRO A 105 -6.44 -4.73 9.95
CA PRO A 105 -5.17 -5.33 9.53
C PRO A 105 -4.79 -4.84 8.12
N VAL A 106 -3.50 -4.58 7.88
CA VAL A 106 -3.00 -4.10 6.57
C VAL A 106 -3.32 -5.06 5.41
N ASN A 107 -3.52 -6.36 5.72
CA ASN A 107 -3.87 -7.38 4.73
C ASN A 107 -5.35 -7.40 4.33
N ASP A 108 -6.24 -6.79 5.11
CA ASP A 108 -7.70 -6.88 4.93
C ASP A 108 -8.27 -5.66 4.18
N ILE A 109 -7.55 -4.54 4.15
CA ILE A 109 -7.92 -3.43 3.28
C ILE A 109 -7.56 -3.82 1.86
N GLY A 110 -8.43 -3.47 0.89
CA GLY A 110 -8.12 -3.48 -0.54
C GLY A 110 -7.01 -2.48 -0.92
N THR A 111 -5.97 -2.36 -0.09
CA THR A 111 -4.76 -1.59 -0.31
C THR A 111 -4.10 -1.99 -1.60
N GLY A 112 -4.27 -3.21 -2.14
CA GLY A 112 -3.67 -3.63 -3.41
C GLY A 112 -2.13 -3.71 -3.41
N GLU A 113 -1.47 -2.89 -2.61
CA GLU A 113 -0.09 -2.94 -2.17
C GLU A 113 -0.01 -3.96 -1.03
N ILE A 114 0.39 -5.17 -1.38
CA ILE A 114 0.87 -6.14 -0.39
C ILE A 114 2.05 -5.48 0.31
N ILE A 115 1.86 -5.22 1.61
CA ILE A 115 2.86 -4.92 2.62
C ILE A 115 4.23 -4.57 2.03
N LEU A 116 4.44 -3.29 1.75
CA LEU A 116 5.79 -2.83 1.41
C LEU A 116 6.50 -2.20 2.61
N GLN A 117 5.89 -2.14 3.80
CA GLN A 117 6.65 -1.81 5.00
C GLN A 117 7.55 -2.98 5.40
N ILE A 118 8.84 -2.71 5.50
CA ILE A 118 9.83 -3.71 5.90
C ILE A 118 9.50 -4.31 7.27
N ASP A 119 9.01 -3.51 8.22
CA ASP A 119 8.63 -3.99 9.55
C ASP A 119 7.54 -5.07 9.50
N ALA A 120 6.58 -4.91 8.60
CA ALA A 120 5.52 -5.89 8.41
C ALA A 120 6.03 -7.17 7.72
N LEU A 121 7.00 -7.04 6.81
CA LEU A 121 7.72 -8.18 6.25
C LEU A 121 8.51 -8.93 7.35
N VAL A 122 9.20 -8.20 8.25
CA VAL A 122 9.90 -8.79 9.42
C VAL A 122 8.91 -9.57 10.27
N ASN A 123 7.79 -8.93 10.65
CA ASN A 123 6.76 -9.55 11.49
C ASN A 123 6.21 -10.83 10.85
N ALA A 124 5.95 -10.81 9.54
CA ALA A 124 5.50 -12.00 8.81
C ALA A 124 6.53 -13.14 8.81
N ILE A 125 7.83 -12.81 8.67
CA ILE A 125 8.93 -13.78 8.75
C ILE A 125 8.98 -14.46 10.11
N GLU A 126 8.95 -13.66 11.18
CA GLU A 126 9.10 -14.16 12.55
C GLU A 126 7.95 -15.09 12.95
N HIS A 127 6.72 -14.79 12.52
CA HIS A 127 5.54 -15.56 12.89
C HIS A 127 5.28 -16.77 11.98
N ASN A 128 5.88 -16.83 10.78
CA ASN A 128 5.72 -17.97 9.88
C ASN A 128 6.99 -18.29 9.03
N PRO A 129 8.04 -18.86 9.65
CA PRO A 129 9.30 -19.14 8.98
C PRO A 129 9.21 -20.21 7.88
N ILE A 130 8.18 -21.07 7.90
CA ILE A 130 7.99 -22.15 6.90
C ILE A 130 7.50 -21.57 5.55
N VAL A 131 6.80 -20.43 5.57
CA VAL A 131 6.34 -19.73 4.36
C VAL A 131 7.50 -19.04 3.62
N PHE A 132 8.71 -19.02 4.19
CA PHE A 132 9.84 -18.25 3.67
C PHE A 132 10.57 -18.83 2.43
N SER A 133 9.80 -19.47 1.55
CA SER A 133 9.97 -19.27 0.10
C SER A 133 9.69 -17.81 -0.34
N GLY A 134 9.13 -16.99 0.57
CA GLY A 134 8.65 -15.63 0.39
C GLY A 134 9.65 -14.49 0.14
N SER A 135 10.97 -14.72 0.19
CA SER A 135 11.95 -13.68 -0.20
C SER A 135 11.82 -13.30 -1.66
N ARG A 136 11.62 -14.29 -2.55
CA ARG A 136 11.45 -14.06 -3.98
C ARG A 136 10.11 -13.41 -4.32
N THR A 137 8.99 -13.89 -3.77
CA THR A 137 7.67 -13.28 -4.06
C THR A 137 7.58 -11.85 -3.56
N THR A 138 8.04 -11.58 -2.34
CA THR A 138 8.11 -10.21 -1.81
C THR A 138 9.04 -9.34 -2.64
N TRP A 139 10.24 -9.84 -2.99
CA TRP A 139 11.14 -9.09 -3.84
C TRP A 139 10.55 -8.80 -5.23
N MET A 140 9.90 -9.79 -5.85
CA MET A 140 9.25 -9.62 -7.15
C MET A 140 8.12 -8.59 -7.08
N GLN A 141 7.39 -8.50 -5.96
CA GLN A 141 6.41 -7.45 -5.73
C GLN A 141 7.08 -6.08 -5.68
N VAL A 142 8.16 -5.92 -4.90
CA VAL A 142 8.94 -4.66 -4.87
C VAL A 142 9.43 -4.27 -6.28
N VAL A 143 9.92 -5.24 -7.05
CA VAL A 143 10.38 -5.04 -8.44
C VAL A 143 9.22 -4.66 -9.36
N GLN A 144 8.05 -5.26 -9.21
CA GLN A 144 6.85 -4.92 -10.00
C GLN A 144 6.39 -3.49 -9.68
N GLU A 145 6.31 -3.17 -8.41
CA GLU A 145 5.91 -1.90 -7.83
C GLU A 145 6.83 -0.74 -8.26
N ILE A 146 8.14 -0.91 -8.18
CA ILE A 146 9.08 0.11 -8.66
C ILE A 146 9.15 0.19 -10.19
N SER A 147 8.71 -0.87 -10.90
CA SER A 147 8.73 -0.91 -12.36
C SER A 147 7.64 -0.06 -12.98
N ILE A 148 6.46 0.01 -12.36
CA ILE A 148 5.32 0.81 -12.81
C ILE A 148 5.41 2.29 -12.41
N ARG A 149 6.27 2.63 -11.45
CA ARG A 149 6.45 4.01 -10.96
C ARG A 149 7.38 4.84 -11.84
N SER A 150 7.15 6.15 -11.82
CA SER A 150 7.89 7.16 -12.59
C SER A 150 9.09 7.71 -11.81
N PHE A 151 10.21 7.91 -12.50
CA PHE A 151 11.41 8.55 -11.96
C PHE A 151 11.73 9.81 -12.78
N THR A 152 11.85 10.95 -12.12
CA THR A 152 12.34 12.18 -12.76
C THR A 152 13.78 12.01 -13.25
N VAL A 153 14.58 11.27 -12.49
CA VAL A 153 15.98 10.96 -12.81
C VAL A 153 16.11 9.44 -12.91
N MET A 154 16.10 8.92 -14.14
CA MET A 154 16.09 7.47 -14.37
C MET A 154 17.30 6.73 -13.80
N THR A 155 18.45 7.40 -13.64
CA THR A 155 19.64 6.82 -13.02
C THR A 155 19.47 6.49 -11.55
N ASP A 156 18.47 7.07 -10.88
CA ASP A 156 18.21 6.86 -9.46
C ASP A 156 17.39 5.58 -9.20
N LYS A 157 16.80 5.00 -10.27
CA LYS A 157 15.97 3.79 -10.16
C LYS A 157 16.72 2.61 -9.57
N LEU A 158 17.89 2.29 -10.11
CA LEU A 158 18.68 1.14 -9.63
C LEU A 158 19.21 1.34 -8.19
N PRO A 159 19.77 2.51 -7.82
CA PRO A 159 20.10 2.81 -6.44
C PRO A 159 18.93 2.65 -5.46
N ALA A 160 17.74 3.17 -5.81
CA ALA A 160 16.56 3.09 -4.95
C ALA A 160 16.13 1.62 -4.69
N VAL A 161 16.06 0.82 -5.75
CA VAL A 161 15.77 -0.62 -5.66
C VAL A 161 16.84 -1.36 -4.88
N SER A 162 18.12 -1.03 -5.10
CA SER A 162 19.23 -1.68 -4.42
C SER A 162 19.20 -1.47 -2.91
N GLY A 163 18.84 -0.27 -2.45
CA GLY A 163 18.67 0.03 -1.02
C GLY A 163 17.63 -0.86 -0.36
N LEU A 164 16.46 -1.02 -0.99
CA LEU A 164 15.39 -1.91 -0.52
C LEU A 164 15.84 -3.37 -0.50
N GLY A 165 16.52 -3.83 -1.55
CA GLY A 165 17.05 -5.18 -1.63
C GLY A 165 18.02 -5.50 -0.50
N HIS A 166 18.90 -4.57 -0.13
CA HIS A 166 19.82 -4.76 0.99
C HIS A 166 19.11 -4.81 2.35
N GLU A 167 18.06 -4.01 2.57
CA GLU A 167 17.33 -4.07 3.83
C GLU A 167 16.54 -5.38 3.97
N VAL A 168 15.93 -5.86 2.90
CA VAL A 168 15.32 -7.21 2.86
C VAL A 168 16.40 -8.29 3.10
N ALA A 169 17.57 -8.17 2.46
CA ALA A 169 18.68 -9.10 2.61
C ALA A 169 19.14 -9.28 4.07
N ARG A 170 19.04 -8.23 4.89
CA ARG A 170 19.38 -8.27 6.32
C ARG A 170 18.64 -9.39 7.06
N MET A 171 17.45 -9.73 6.59
CA MET A 171 16.59 -10.77 7.17
C MET A 171 16.57 -12.05 6.35
N THR A 172 16.69 -11.94 5.02
CA THR A 172 16.43 -13.05 4.10
C THR A 172 17.68 -13.76 3.58
N GLY A 173 18.86 -13.28 3.94
CA GLY A 173 20.14 -13.82 3.47
C GLY A 173 20.77 -13.02 2.34
N LYS A 174 21.72 -13.61 1.62
CA LYS A 174 22.66 -12.85 0.79
C LYS A 174 22.04 -12.37 -0.53
N PHE A 175 21.86 -11.05 -0.65
CA PHE A 175 21.50 -10.33 -1.87
C PHE A 175 22.75 -9.96 -2.69
N LEU A 176 22.73 -10.22 -3.99
CA LEU A 176 23.80 -10.01 -4.94
C LEU A 176 23.25 -9.32 -6.18
N MET A 177 23.53 -8.02 -6.34
CA MET A 177 23.26 -7.29 -7.59
C MET A 177 21.83 -7.44 -8.15
N GLY A 178 20.81 -7.49 -7.30
CA GLY A 178 19.42 -7.66 -7.75
C GLY A 178 18.84 -9.06 -7.59
N ILE A 179 19.64 -10.05 -7.15
CA ILE A 179 19.19 -11.44 -6.94
C ILE A 179 19.62 -12.04 -5.58
N TRP A 180 18.89 -13.03 -5.07
CA TRP A 180 19.13 -13.74 -3.82
C TRP A 180 19.99 -14.96 -4.13
N LYS A 181 21.13 -15.09 -3.44
CA LYS A 181 22.12 -16.13 -3.72
C LYS A 181 21.52 -17.54 -3.65
N HIS A 182 20.62 -17.82 -2.70
CA HIS A 182 20.00 -19.13 -2.56
C HIS A 182 19.00 -19.48 -3.66
N ASN A 183 18.48 -18.49 -4.40
CA ASN A 183 17.47 -18.66 -5.45
C ASN A 183 17.97 -18.25 -6.85
N THR A 184 19.29 -18.21 -7.05
CA THR A 184 19.95 -17.68 -8.26
C THR A 184 19.34 -18.20 -9.57
N VAL A 185 19.08 -19.51 -9.69
CA VAL A 185 18.57 -20.10 -10.95
C VAL A 185 17.15 -19.60 -11.25
N GLU A 186 16.28 -19.56 -10.25
CA GLU A 186 14.87 -19.17 -10.40
C GLU A 186 14.68 -17.66 -10.60
N GLU A 187 15.59 -16.84 -10.08
CA GLU A 187 15.56 -15.39 -10.24
C GLU A 187 16.21 -14.92 -11.54
N LEU A 188 17.08 -15.74 -12.14
CA LEU A 188 17.56 -15.52 -13.50
C LEU A 188 16.60 -16.08 -14.56
N ALA A 189 15.65 -16.93 -14.17
CA ALA A 189 14.62 -17.49 -15.05
C ALA A 189 13.46 -16.50 -15.29
N TRP A 190 13.79 -15.30 -15.78
CA TRP A 190 12.80 -14.29 -16.14
C TRP A 190 11.84 -14.86 -17.17
N ASN A 191 10.54 -14.76 -16.88
CA ASN A 191 9.50 -15.10 -17.83
C ASN A 191 8.51 -13.94 -17.94
N VAL A 192 8.17 -13.60 -19.18
CA VAL A 192 7.13 -12.64 -19.54
C VAL A 192 5.87 -13.44 -19.85
N ASN A 193 5.29 -14.08 -18.83
CA ASN A 193 3.93 -14.57 -18.96
C ASN A 193 3.00 -13.39 -18.69
N TRP A 194 2.47 -12.83 -19.77
CA TRP A 194 1.43 -11.81 -19.83
C TRP A 194 0.05 -12.40 -19.53
#